data_AF-Q6AP34-F1
#
_entry.id   AF-Q6AP34-F1
#
_cell.length_a   1.000
_cell.length_b   1.000
_cell.length_c   1.000
_cell.angle_alpha   90.00
_cell.angle_beta   90.00
_cell.angle_gamma   90.00
#
_symmetry.space_group_name_H-M   'P 1'
#
loop_
_entity.id
_entity.type
_entity.pdbx_description
1 polymer ?
#
loop_
_entity_poly.entity_id
_entity_poly.type
_entity_poly.pdbx_seq_one_letter_code
_entity_poly.pdbx_strand_id
1 'polypeptide(L)'
;MTTIFSFILVLGALIFVHELGHFLLAKFFGVRVLKFSLGFGPRLCGKTIGETEYVLSAFPLGGFVKMLGENPDEEELTGVEKERAFSYKPTYQRFLIVLAGPLFNFIFPVLIFSSLFFFQGIPVSQDTTRIGQVNEGSPAAQAGMLADDIIVDINGVETTSWQSVLNGVKDSGGVPLKVLVLRGDKEVSLAIVPQRDEVKDVFGQAVEERYMIGVMKAEALSYEETGLFAAIWRGLQQTWFYIYLTGLGIIKLIQQVVPASEMGGPILIAQMAGEQMRAGWINLLYFTSLLSVNLGILNLLPIPVLDGGHLMFLTLEGIRKKPLGEKAQIIAQQIGLGLLATLMLFVFYNDIMRLIK
;
A
#
# COMPACT_ATOMS: atom_id res chain seq x y z
N MET A 1 -5.88 -22.72 -6.81
CA MET A 1 -5.91 -22.04 -8.13
C MET A 1 -6.06 -20.53 -7.99
N THR A 2 -7.10 -20.03 -7.30
CA THR A 2 -7.36 -18.59 -7.12
C THR A 2 -6.16 -17.82 -6.55
N THR A 3 -5.52 -18.34 -5.49
CA THR A 3 -4.36 -17.70 -4.83
C THR A 3 -3.19 -17.42 -5.79
N ILE A 4 -2.74 -18.45 -6.52
CA ILE A 4 -1.61 -18.31 -7.46
C ILE A 4 -1.98 -17.39 -8.61
N PHE A 5 -3.20 -17.51 -9.15
CA PHE A 5 -3.67 -16.65 -10.23
C PHE A 5 -3.74 -15.18 -9.82
N SER A 6 -4.37 -14.88 -8.68
CA SER A 6 -4.48 -13.52 -8.14
C SER A 6 -3.11 -12.94 -7.80
N PHE A 7 -2.21 -13.75 -7.24
CA PHE A 7 -0.84 -13.32 -6.97
C PHE A 7 -0.09 -12.93 -8.26
N ILE A 8 -0.14 -13.78 -9.29
CA ILE A 8 0.51 -13.49 -10.59
C ILE A 8 -0.11 -12.24 -11.24
N LEU A 9 -1.43 -12.11 -11.18
CA LEU A 9 -2.13 -10.96 -11.73
C LEU A 9 -1.71 -9.66 -11.04
N VAL A 10 -1.76 -9.62 -9.70
CA VAL A 10 -1.39 -8.44 -8.92
C VAL A 10 0.08 -8.11 -9.14
N LEU A 11 0.98 -9.05 -8.89
CA LEU A 11 2.41 -8.82 -9.01
C LEU A 11 2.81 -8.43 -10.45
N GLY A 12 2.24 -9.12 -11.46
CA GLY A 12 2.47 -8.82 -12.86
C GLY A 12 2.01 -7.42 -13.25
N ALA A 13 0.85 -6.96 -12.76
CA ALA A 13 0.37 -5.60 -12.98
C ALA A 13 1.31 -4.56 -12.33
N LEU A 14 1.73 -4.79 -11.08
CA LEU A 14 2.62 -3.89 -10.36
C LEU A 14 3.97 -3.73 -11.06
N ILE A 15 4.60 -4.85 -11.42
CA ILE A 15 5.86 -4.85 -12.17
C ILE A 15 5.67 -4.15 -13.51
N PHE A 16 4.62 -4.51 -14.26
CA PHE A 16 4.39 -3.93 -15.58
C PHE A 16 4.30 -2.41 -15.51
N VAL A 17 3.54 -1.86 -14.55
CA VAL A 17 3.38 -0.42 -14.41
C VAL A 17 4.67 0.27 -13.98
N HIS A 18 5.45 -0.37 -13.12
CA HIS A 18 6.79 0.08 -12.74
C HIS A 18 7.73 0.16 -13.95
N GLU A 19 7.89 -0.95 -14.69
CA GLU A 19 8.72 -0.99 -15.90
C GLU A 19 8.21 -0.02 -16.98
N LEU A 20 6.90 0.14 -17.09
CA LEU A 20 6.28 1.09 -18.01
C LEU A 20 6.72 2.53 -17.71
N GLY A 21 6.90 2.89 -16.44
CA GLY A 21 7.44 4.19 -16.05
C GLY A 21 8.82 4.44 -16.64
N HIS A 22 9.78 3.54 -16.40
CA HIS A 22 11.12 3.63 -16.99
C HIS A 22 11.07 3.69 -18.51
N PHE A 23 10.27 2.81 -19.12
CA PHE A 23 10.13 2.71 -20.56
C PHE A 23 9.64 4.01 -21.21
N LEU A 24 8.56 4.58 -20.68
CA LEU A 24 7.94 5.80 -21.24
C LEU A 24 8.90 6.99 -21.15
N LEU A 25 9.56 7.17 -20.00
CA LEU A 25 10.49 8.29 -19.82
C LEU A 25 11.80 8.08 -20.58
N ALA A 26 12.28 6.84 -20.72
CA ALA A 26 13.42 6.53 -21.60
C ALA A 26 13.10 6.92 -23.05
N LYS A 27 11.94 6.51 -23.57
CA LYS A 27 11.50 6.86 -24.93
C LYS A 27 11.29 8.37 -25.11
N PHE A 28 10.73 9.05 -24.10
CA PHE A 28 10.54 10.50 -24.12
C PHE A 28 11.87 11.26 -24.26
N PHE A 29 12.92 10.84 -23.57
CA PHE A 29 14.27 11.42 -23.71
C PHE A 29 15.07 10.87 -24.91
N GLY A 30 14.44 10.07 -25.78
CA GLY A 30 15.07 9.51 -26.98
C GLY A 30 16.11 8.43 -26.70
N VAL A 31 16.08 7.79 -25.53
CA VAL A 31 16.89 6.63 -25.21
C VAL A 31 16.35 5.42 -25.98
N ARG A 32 17.24 4.68 -26.65
CA ARG A 32 16.86 3.46 -27.36
C ARG A 32 16.65 2.35 -26.33
N VAL A 33 15.42 1.85 -26.24
CA VAL A 33 15.08 0.66 -25.45
C VAL A 33 15.20 -0.57 -26.32
N LEU A 34 16.09 -1.48 -25.95
CA LEU A 34 16.34 -2.73 -26.68
C LEU A 34 15.27 -3.78 -26.36
N LYS A 35 14.88 -3.87 -25.08
CA LYS A 35 13.97 -4.91 -24.60
C LYS A 35 13.07 -4.39 -23.49
N PHE A 36 11.79 -4.70 -23.58
CA PHE A 36 10.81 -4.55 -22.50
C PHE A 36 10.34 -5.95 -22.13
N SER A 37 10.74 -6.47 -20.98
CA SER A 37 10.41 -7.83 -20.53
C SER A 37 9.52 -7.78 -19.31
N LEU A 38 8.40 -8.48 -19.38
CA LEU A 38 7.62 -8.85 -18.19
C LEU A 38 8.00 -10.28 -17.81
N GLY A 39 8.58 -10.43 -16.62
CA GLY A 39 9.16 -11.66 -16.13
C GLY A 39 10.63 -11.86 -16.51
N PHE A 40 11.20 -12.95 -15.98
CA PHE A 40 12.57 -13.41 -16.27
C PHE A 40 12.60 -14.85 -16.81
N GLY A 41 13.77 -15.27 -17.28
CA GLY A 41 14.02 -16.62 -17.76
C GLY A 41 13.66 -16.84 -19.24
N PRO A 42 13.30 -18.07 -19.64
CA PRO A 42 13.03 -18.37 -21.05
C PRO A 42 11.81 -17.61 -21.56
N ARG A 43 11.92 -17.12 -22.81
CA ARG A 43 10.86 -16.43 -23.52
C ARG A 43 9.68 -17.38 -23.76
N LEU A 44 8.49 -16.99 -23.30
CA LEU A 44 7.24 -17.66 -23.65
C LEU A 44 6.71 -17.14 -24.98
N CYS A 45 6.58 -15.82 -25.08
CA CYS A 45 6.16 -15.15 -26.30
C CYS A 45 6.77 -13.74 -26.36
N GLY A 46 6.75 -13.14 -27.54
CA GLY A 46 7.21 -11.77 -27.70
C GLY A 46 7.16 -11.31 -29.14
N LYS A 47 7.24 -10.00 -29.35
CA LYS A 47 7.23 -9.37 -30.66
C LYS A 47 8.13 -8.14 -30.66
N THR A 48 8.87 -7.94 -31.73
CA THR A 48 9.61 -6.70 -31.94
C THR A 48 8.70 -5.70 -32.63
N ILE A 49 8.52 -4.53 -32.02
CA ILE A 49 7.75 -3.42 -32.60
C ILE A 49 8.69 -2.22 -32.66
N GLY A 50 8.99 -1.80 -33.89
CA GLY A 50 10.04 -0.80 -34.14
C GLY A 50 11.40 -1.35 -33.72
N GLU A 51 12.03 -0.69 -32.76
CA GLU A 51 13.38 -0.99 -32.27
C GLU A 51 13.39 -1.73 -30.92
N THR A 52 12.22 -2.00 -30.34
CA THR A 52 12.08 -2.60 -29.00
C THR A 52 11.49 -4.00 -29.11
N GLU A 53 12.14 -4.96 -28.45
CA GLU A 53 11.63 -6.31 -28.28
C GLU A 53 10.73 -6.37 -27.03
N TYR A 54 9.44 -6.67 -27.22
CA TYR A 54 8.49 -6.88 -26.12
C TYR A 54 8.40 -8.37 -25.83
N VAL A 55 8.69 -8.79 -24.59
CA VAL A 55 8.78 -10.20 -24.21
C VAL A 55 7.96 -10.48 -22.96
N LEU A 56 7.23 -11.59 -22.99
CA LEU A 56 6.69 -12.24 -21.81
C LEU A 56 7.55 -13.47 -21.50
N SER A 57 8.10 -13.53 -20.30
CA SER A 57 9.01 -14.60 -19.88
C SER A 57 8.32 -15.53 -18.87
N ALA A 58 8.90 -16.73 -18.68
CA ALA A 58 8.26 -17.80 -17.92
C ALA A 58 8.04 -17.49 -16.42
N PHE A 59 8.95 -16.73 -15.79
CA PHE A 59 8.86 -16.42 -14.37
C PHE A 59 8.28 -15.01 -14.16
N PRO A 60 7.07 -14.85 -13.61
CA PRO A 60 6.40 -13.55 -13.48
C PRO A 60 6.88 -12.72 -12.27
N LEU A 61 8.00 -13.09 -11.65
CA LEU A 61 8.51 -12.53 -10.39
C LEU A 61 9.38 -11.29 -10.56
N GLY A 62 9.18 -10.54 -11.65
CA GLY A 62 9.84 -9.25 -11.90
C GLY A 62 9.78 -8.88 -13.37
N GLY A 63 10.57 -7.91 -13.80
CA GLY A 63 10.58 -7.39 -15.17
C GLY A 63 11.84 -6.56 -15.35
N PHE A 64 12.09 -6.10 -16.58
CA PHE A 64 13.16 -5.14 -16.83
C PHE A 64 12.96 -4.40 -18.16
N VAL A 65 13.44 -3.16 -18.19
CA VAL A 65 13.62 -2.36 -19.40
C VAL A 65 15.11 -2.28 -19.73
N LYS A 66 15.57 -3.05 -20.72
CA LYS A 66 16.97 -2.98 -21.17
C LYS A 66 17.19 -1.75 -22.05
N MET A 67 17.95 -0.78 -21.55
CA MET A 67 18.30 0.43 -22.28
C MET A 67 19.68 0.31 -22.95
N LEU A 68 19.83 0.91 -24.12
CA LEU A 68 21.14 0.98 -24.79
C LEU A 68 22.13 1.76 -23.92
N GLY A 69 23.34 1.23 -23.76
CA GLY A 69 24.43 1.83 -22.99
C GLY A 69 24.23 1.79 -21.47
N GLU A 70 23.37 0.91 -20.97
CA GLU A 70 23.17 0.68 -19.53
C GLU A 70 24.23 -0.25 -18.94
N ASN A 71 24.65 -1.28 -19.68
CA ASN A 71 25.69 -2.22 -19.24
C ASN A 71 27.07 -1.77 -19.71
N PRO A 72 28.11 -1.84 -18.86
CA PRO A 72 29.48 -1.49 -19.22
C PRO A 72 30.09 -2.45 -20.25
N ASP A 73 29.55 -3.66 -20.37
CA ASP A 73 30.04 -4.70 -21.31
C ASP A 73 29.45 -4.57 -22.73
N GLU A 74 28.68 -3.51 -23.02
CA GLU A 74 28.19 -3.27 -24.38
C GLU A 74 29.31 -2.79 -25.32
N GLU A 75 29.29 -3.25 -26.58
CA GLU A 75 30.28 -2.87 -27.61
C GLU A 75 30.44 -1.35 -27.69
N GLU A 76 31.65 -0.88 -28.06
CA GLU A 76 31.92 0.56 -28.20
C GLU A 76 30.89 1.22 -29.11
N LEU A 77 29.98 1.98 -28.50
CA LEU A 77 28.90 2.67 -29.19
C LEU A 77 29.49 3.71 -30.17
N THR A 78 28.98 3.77 -31.40
CA THR A 78 29.48 4.71 -32.43
C THR A 78 28.43 5.76 -32.80
N GLY A 79 28.88 7.00 -33.05
CA GLY A 79 28.07 8.10 -33.60
C GLY A 79 26.67 8.27 -32.97
N VAL A 80 25.63 8.02 -33.76
CA VAL A 80 24.20 8.18 -33.42
C VAL A 80 23.77 7.28 -32.25
N GLU A 81 24.43 6.15 -32.03
CA GLU A 81 24.09 5.25 -30.93
C GLU A 81 24.47 5.82 -29.57
N LYS A 82 25.57 6.59 -29.49
CA LYS A 82 25.95 7.30 -28.26
C LYS A 82 24.89 8.31 -27.84
N GLU A 83 24.33 9.07 -28.78
CA GLU A 83 23.30 10.06 -28.45
C GLU A 83 22.01 9.42 -27.91
N ARG A 84 21.75 8.17 -28.26
CA ARG A 84 20.56 7.39 -27.86
C ARG A 84 20.84 6.44 -26.69
N ALA A 85 22.06 6.45 -26.16
CA ALA A 85 22.47 5.62 -25.04
C ALA A 85 22.16 6.29 -23.70
N PHE A 86 21.68 5.51 -22.73
CA PHE A 86 21.35 5.95 -21.38
C PHE A 86 22.54 6.61 -20.69
N SER A 87 23.71 5.96 -20.68
CA SER A 87 24.94 6.44 -20.03
C SER A 87 25.43 7.80 -20.53
N TYR A 88 25.15 8.13 -21.80
CA TYR A 88 25.56 9.38 -22.42
C TYR A 88 24.51 10.50 -22.26
N LYS A 89 23.32 10.21 -21.72
CA LYS A 89 22.33 11.25 -21.41
C LYS A 89 22.79 12.11 -20.21
N PRO A 90 22.39 13.40 -20.18
CA PRO A 90 22.56 14.25 -19.02
C PRO A 90 22.06 13.58 -17.73
N THR A 91 22.78 13.79 -16.63
CA THR A 91 22.49 13.13 -15.33
C THR A 91 21.04 13.35 -14.88
N TYR A 92 20.45 14.52 -15.14
CA TYR A 92 19.04 14.79 -14.80
C TYR A 92 18.05 13.92 -15.62
N GLN A 93 18.35 13.62 -16.89
CA GLN A 93 17.50 12.75 -17.71
C GLN A 93 17.58 11.32 -17.21
N ARG A 94 18.80 10.82 -16.94
CA ARG A 94 19.00 9.51 -16.31
C ARG A 94 18.28 9.41 -14.98
N PHE A 95 18.38 10.44 -14.14
CA PHE A 95 17.70 10.51 -12.85
C PHE A 95 16.19 10.42 -12.99
N LEU A 96 15.59 11.20 -13.91
CA LEU A 96 14.15 11.16 -14.15
C LEU A 96 13.68 9.81 -14.71
N ILE A 97 14.47 9.16 -15.58
CA ILE A 97 14.16 7.82 -16.10
C ILE A 97 14.13 6.80 -14.97
N VAL A 98 15.13 6.80 -14.08
CA VAL A 98 15.17 5.89 -12.93
C VAL A 98 14.06 6.22 -11.93
N LEU A 99 13.75 7.50 -11.70
CA LEU A 99 12.65 7.91 -10.81
C LEU A 99 11.27 7.50 -11.35
N ALA A 100 11.14 7.35 -12.67
CA ALA A 100 9.88 7.07 -13.33
C ALA A 100 9.22 5.78 -12.83
N GLY A 101 10.00 4.71 -12.65
CA GLY A 101 9.45 3.42 -12.22
C GLY A 101 8.75 3.52 -10.87
N PRO A 102 9.44 3.96 -9.80
CA PRO A 102 8.81 4.14 -8.49
C PRO A 102 7.67 5.17 -8.53
N LEU A 103 7.79 6.23 -9.33
CA LEU A 103 6.74 7.25 -9.46
C LEU A 103 5.45 6.68 -10.05
N PHE A 104 5.55 5.80 -11.04
CA PHE A 104 4.39 5.14 -11.66
C PHE A 104 3.65 4.23 -10.67
N ASN A 105 4.35 3.68 -9.68
CA ASN A 105 3.73 2.93 -8.58
C ASN A 105 2.94 3.80 -7.59
N PHE A 106 3.09 5.14 -7.63
CA PHE A 106 2.20 6.06 -6.92
C PHE A 106 1.06 6.56 -7.82
N ILE A 107 1.31 6.71 -9.12
CA ILE A 107 0.28 7.09 -10.09
C ILE A 107 -0.77 5.98 -10.23
N PHE A 108 -0.36 4.72 -10.20
CA PHE A 108 -1.26 3.58 -10.40
C PHE A 108 -2.37 3.45 -9.36
N PRO A 109 -2.10 3.51 -8.03
CA PRO A 109 -3.12 3.63 -7.00
C PRO A 109 -4.07 4.80 -7.21
N VAL A 110 -3.54 5.98 -7.60
CA VAL A 110 -4.38 7.16 -7.86
C VAL A 110 -5.37 6.84 -8.97
N LEU A 111 -4.93 6.23 -10.08
CA LEU A 111 -5.81 5.84 -11.17
C LEU A 111 -6.84 4.79 -10.74
N ILE A 112 -6.43 3.77 -9.98
CA ILE A 112 -7.34 2.74 -9.47
C ILE A 112 -8.41 3.37 -8.59
N PHE A 113 -8.03 4.12 -7.55
CA PHE A 113 -8.97 4.73 -6.62
C PHE A 113 -9.86 5.76 -7.29
N SER A 114 -9.31 6.60 -8.17
CA SER A 114 -10.12 7.56 -8.93
C SER A 114 -11.17 6.86 -9.77
N SER A 115 -10.82 5.75 -10.42
CA SER A 115 -11.76 4.96 -11.20
C SER A 115 -12.83 4.33 -10.30
N LEU A 116 -12.43 3.74 -9.18
CA LEU A 116 -13.36 3.14 -8.22
C LEU A 116 -14.35 4.17 -7.67
N PHE A 117 -13.88 5.33 -7.22
CA PHE A 117 -14.75 6.37 -6.66
C PHE A 117 -15.64 7.03 -7.72
N PHE A 118 -15.19 7.09 -8.97
CA PHE A 118 -16.01 7.60 -10.07
C PHE A 118 -17.16 6.63 -10.42
N PHE A 119 -16.90 5.32 -10.48
CA PHE A 119 -17.92 4.34 -10.86
C PHE A 119 -18.81 3.86 -9.71
N GLN A 120 -18.25 3.72 -8.50
CA GLN A 120 -18.96 3.18 -7.34
C GLN A 120 -19.49 4.30 -6.42
N GLY A 121 -18.97 5.51 -6.55
CA GLY A 121 -19.15 6.58 -5.57
C GLY A 121 -18.12 6.50 -4.44
N ILE A 122 -18.06 7.55 -3.63
CA ILE A 122 -17.19 7.56 -2.44
C ILE A 122 -17.94 6.85 -1.32
N PRO A 123 -17.32 5.84 -0.67
CA PRO A 123 -17.87 5.27 0.55
C PRO A 123 -17.81 6.34 1.63
N VAL A 124 -18.99 6.83 2.04
CA VAL A 124 -19.15 7.67 3.21
C VAL A 124 -19.79 6.82 4.29
N SER A 125 -19.16 6.81 5.47
CA SER A 125 -19.79 6.22 6.64
C SER A 125 -21.04 7.03 6.96
N GLN A 126 -22.20 6.39 6.94
CA GLN A 126 -23.40 7.02 7.47
C GLN A 126 -23.17 7.26 8.96
N ASP A 127 -23.55 8.45 9.38
CA ASP A 127 -23.64 8.74 10.79
C ASP A 127 -24.88 8.04 11.32
N THR A 128 -24.66 7.02 12.14
CA THR A 128 -25.71 6.21 12.74
C THR A 128 -25.34 5.93 14.17
N THR A 129 -26.34 5.91 15.04
CA THR A 129 -26.22 5.48 16.43
C THR A 129 -26.57 4.00 16.61
N ARG A 130 -26.80 3.28 15.49
CA ARG A 130 -27.03 1.84 15.49
C ARG A 130 -25.77 1.09 15.92
N ILE A 131 -25.96 0.15 16.81
CA ILE A 131 -24.92 -0.75 17.31
C ILE A 131 -24.77 -1.92 16.34
N GLY A 132 -23.56 -2.13 15.85
CA GLY A 132 -23.22 -3.27 15.01
C GLY A 132 -22.83 -4.49 15.83
N GLN A 133 -21.99 -4.26 16.85
CA GLN A 133 -21.49 -5.32 17.73
C GLN A 133 -21.39 -4.84 19.17
N VAL A 134 -21.65 -5.74 20.10
CA VAL A 134 -21.44 -5.55 21.54
C VAL A 134 -20.35 -6.54 21.97
N ASN A 135 -19.28 -6.05 22.60
CA ASN A 135 -18.18 -6.90 23.04
C ASN A 135 -18.62 -7.78 24.22
N GLU A 136 -18.28 -9.06 24.20
CA GLU A 136 -18.56 -9.97 25.31
C GLU A 136 -17.89 -9.47 26.61
N GLY A 137 -18.59 -9.58 27.73
CA GLY A 137 -18.10 -9.13 29.04
C GLY A 137 -18.08 -7.61 29.24
N SER A 138 -18.41 -6.80 28.22
CA SER A 138 -18.44 -5.34 28.31
C SER A 138 -19.56 -4.80 29.21
N PRO A 139 -19.46 -3.54 29.68
CA PRO A 139 -20.54 -2.88 30.40
C PRO A 139 -21.87 -2.85 29.63
N ALA A 140 -21.83 -2.67 28.32
CA ALA A 140 -23.01 -2.70 27.45
C ALA A 140 -23.65 -4.10 27.43
N ALA A 141 -22.85 -5.15 27.30
CA ALA A 141 -23.35 -6.53 27.34
C ALA A 141 -24.00 -6.86 28.71
N GLN A 142 -23.37 -6.45 29.81
CA GLN A 142 -23.88 -6.66 31.16
C GLN A 142 -25.21 -5.92 31.41
N ALA A 143 -25.37 -4.74 30.81
CA ALA A 143 -26.60 -3.98 30.86
C ALA A 143 -27.71 -4.53 29.93
N GLY A 144 -27.42 -5.54 29.11
CA GLY A 144 -28.39 -6.16 28.20
C GLY A 144 -28.59 -5.41 26.88
N MET A 145 -27.60 -4.61 26.47
CA MET A 145 -27.55 -3.98 25.14
C MET A 145 -27.27 -5.05 24.08
N LEU A 146 -27.92 -4.94 22.92
CA LEU A 146 -27.83 -5.92 21.84
C LEU A 146 -27.34 -5.27 20.53
N ALA A 147 -26.86 -6.10 19.60
CA ALA A 147 -26.66 -5.67 18.22
C ALA A 147 -28.00 -5.21 17.62
N ASP A 148 -27.93 -4.27 16.67
CA ASP A 148 -29.05 -3.55 16.04
C ASP A 148 -29.85 -2.58 16.94
N ASP A 149 -29.54 -2.48 18.24
CA ASP A 149 -30.07 -1.40 19.08
C ASP A 149 -29.62 -0.03 18.53
N ILE A 150 -30.53 0.94 18.48
CA ILE A 150 -30.24 2.32 18.07
C ILE A 150 -30.21 3.20 19.30
N ILE A 151 -29.06 3.81 19.62
CA ILE A 151 -28.97 4.73 20.76
C ILE A 151 -29.66 6.04 20.37
N VAL A 152 -30.68 6.44 21.12
CA VAL A 152 -31.45 7.67 20.86
C VAL A 152 -31.20 8.74 21.90
N ASP A 153 -30.82 8.35 23.12
CA ASP A 153 -30.58 9.29 24.22
C ASP A 153 -29.54 8.74 25.21
N ILE A 154 -28.70 9.63 25.73
CA ILE A 154 -27.81 9.37 26.86
C ILE A 154 -28.02 10.47 27.89
N ASN A 155 -28.47 10.10 29.10
CA ASN A 155 -28.72 11.00 30.23
C ASN A 155 -29.68 12.17 29.93
N GLY A 156 -30.66 11.98 29.05
CA GLY A 156 -31.61 13.02 28.64
C GLY A 156 -31.08 13.95 27.54
N VAL A 157 -29.92 13.62 26.94
CA VAL A 157 -29.39 14.29 25.75
C VAL A 157 -29.57 13.38 24.54
N GLU A 158 -30.30 13.88 23.55
CA GLU A 158 -30.55 13.18 22.28
C GLU A 158 -29.23 12.93 21.52
N THR A 159 -29.07 11.70 21.02
CA THR A 159 -27.89 11.30 20.25
C THR A 159 -28.24 11.12 18.78
N THR A 160 -27.79 12.05 17.93
CA THR A 160 -28.02 12.04 16.48
C THR A 160 -26.84 11.55 15.66
N SER A 161 -25.65 11.44 16.29
CA SER A 161 -24.40 11.02 15.66
C SER A 161 -23.64 10.04 16.52
N TRP A 162 -22.80 9.20 15.92
CA TRP A 162 -21.89 8.36 16.69
C TRP A 162 -20.92 9.18 17.54
N GLN A 163 -20.53 10.37 17.06
CA GLN A 163 -19.70 11.27 17.84
C GLN A 163 -20.43 11.77 19.10
N SER A 164 -21.74 12.01 19.03
CA SER A 164 -22.54 12.36 20.22
C SER A 164 -22.60 11.22 21.23
N VAL A 165 -22.68 9.96 20.76
CA VAL A 165 -22.60 8.78 21.63
C VAL A 165 -21.24 8.70 22.31
N LEU A 166 -20.15 8.85 21.54
CA LEU A 166 -18.79 8.83 22.07
C LEU A 166 -18.56 9.93 23.11
N ASN A 167 -19.02 11.15 22.85
CA ASN A 167 -18.91 12.27 23.77
C ASN A 167 -19.74 12.03 25.03
N GLY A 168 -21.00 11.58 24.90
CA GLY A 168 -21.86 11.28 26.04
C GLY A 168 -21.28 10.21 26.98
N VAL A 169 -20.59 9.21 26.42
CA VAL A 169 -19.87 8.21 27.23
C VAL A 169 -18.60 8.79 27.85
N LYS A 170 -17.81 9.58 27.11
CA LYS A 170 -16.56 10.20 27.60
C LYS A 170 -16.84 11.19 28.74
N ASP A 171 -17.85 12.04 28.57
CA ASP A 171 -18.23 13.10 29.52
C ASP A 171 -18.85 12.56 30.81
N SER A 172 -19.25 11.28 30.83
CA SER A 172 -19.76 10.61 32.02
C SER A 172 -18.74 10.52 33.17
N GLY A 173 -17.44 10.57 32.87
CA GLY A 173 -16.39 10.38 33.86
C GLY A 173 -16.45 9.05 34.63
N GLY A 174 -17.10 8.01 34.06
CA GLY A 174 -17.28 6.71 34.71
C GLY A 174 -18.50 6.62 35.64
N VAL A 175 -19.35 7.65 35.69
CA VAL A 175 -20.62 7.62 36.42
C VAL A 175 -21.66 6.78 35.63
N PRO A 176 -22.58 6.07 36.30
CA PRO A 176 -23.64 5.34 35.62
C PRO A 176 -24.43 6.22 34.64
N LEU A 177 -24.53 5.77 33.41
CA LEU A 177 -25.27 6.38 32.32
C LEU A 177 -26.65 5.73 32.20
N LYS A 178 -27.68 6.54 32.06
CA LYS A 178 -28.99 6.10 31.57
C LYS A 178 -29.00 6.24 30.05
N VAL A 179 -28.99 5.12 29.35
CA VAL A 179 -29.00 5.07 27.88
C VAL A 179 -30.37 4.59 27.42
N LEU A 180 -31.04 5.37 26.57
CA LEU A 180 -32.26 4.94 25.90
C LEU A 180 -31.89 4.37 24.53
N VAL A 181 -32.30 3.13 24.28
CA VAL A 181 -32.13 2.49 22.98
C VAL A 181 -33.47 2.14 22.37
N LEU A 182 -33.55 2.26 21.05
CA LEU A 182 -34.66 1.75 20.27
C LEU A 182 -34.30 0.35 19.76
N ARG A 183 -35.04 -0.66 20.25
CA ARG A 183 -34.90 -2.07 19.88
C ARG A 183 -36.11 -2.48 19.03
N GLY A 184 -35.94 -2.46 17.71
CA GLY A 184 -37.07 -2.52 16.79
C GLY A 184 -37.94 -1.28 16.95
N ASP A 185 -39.19 -1.44 17.38
CA ASP A 185 -40.12 -0.32 17.64
C ASP A 185 -40.29 0.00 19.15
N LYS A 186 -39.50 -0.63 20.02
CA LYS A 186 -39.62 -0.47 21.48
C LYS A 186 -38.46 0.31 22.05
N GLU A 187 -38.79 1.32 22.86
CA GLU A 187 -37.80 2.02 23.67
C GLU A 187 -37.45 1.21 24.91
N VAL A 188 -36.16 1.01 25.13
CA VAL A 188 -35.59 0.28 26.27
C VAL A 188 -34.59 1.18 26.97
N SER A 189 -34.81 1.44 28.26
CA SER A 189 -33.86 2.20 29.08
C SER A 189 -32.89 1.25 29.77
N LEU A 190 -31.59 1.46 29.54
CA LEU A 190 -30.50 0.69 30.11
C LEU A 190 -29.66 1.57 31.04
N ALA A 191 -29.19 0.99 32.14
CA ALA A 191 -28.24 1.64 33.04
C ALA A 191 -26.86 1.00 32.82
N ILE A 192 -25.92 1.77 32.29
CA ILE A 192 -24.59 1.28 31.89
C ILE A 192 -23.53 2.03 32.68
N VAL A 193 -22.59 1.32 33.29
CA VAL A 193 -21.47 1.94 34.02
C VAL A 193 -20.23 1.87 33.12
N PRO A 194 -19.78 2.98 32.53
CA PRO A 194 -18.60 2.97 31.66
C PRO A 194 -17.36 2.54 32.42
N GLN A 195 -16.53 1.73 31.77
CA GLN A 195 -15.24 1.32 32.32
C GLN A 195 -14.12 2.02 31.58
N ARG A 196 -13.04 2.34 32.30
CA ARG A 196 -11.84 2.91 31.69
C ARG A 196 -11.18 1.81 30.87
N ASP A 197 -10.94 2.11 29.60
CA ASP A 197 -10.29 1.19 28.68
C ASP A 197 -9.20 1.93 27.88
N GLU A 198 -8.20 1.17 27.45
CA GLU A 198 -7.09 1.67 26.63
C GLU A 198 -7.50 1.68 25.16
N VAL A 199 -7.54 2.87 24.56
CA VAL A 199 -7.67 3.03 23.12
C VAL A 199 -6.34 2.67 22.49
N LYS A 200 -6.31 1.53 21.82
CA LYS A 200 -5.16 1.09 21.04
C LYS A 200 -5.22 1.68 19.63
N ASP A 201 -4.09 2.13 19.11
CA ASP A 201 -3.97 2.48 17.69
C ASP A 201 -3.97 1.23 16.81
N VAL A 202 -3.89 1.46 15.49
CA VAL A 202 -3.76 0.42 14.46
C VAL A 202 -2.54 -0.48 14.63
N PHE A 203 -1.58 -0.12 15.49
CA PHE A 203 -0.38 -0.89 15.83
C PHE A 203 -0.47 -1.54 17.22
N GLY A 204 -1.62 -1.44 17.89
CA GLY A 204 -1.86 -2.04 19.20
C GLY A 204 -1.26 -1.26 20.38
N GLN A 205 -0.73 -0.04 20.17
CA GLN A 205 -0.21 0.80 21.24
C GLN A 205 -1.34 1.56 21.93
N ALA A 206 -1.36 1.60 23.26
CA ALA A 206 -2.28 2.46 23.99
C ALA A 206 -1.93 3.94 23.69
N VAL A 207 -2.87 4.67 23.10
CA VAL A 207 -2.71 6.08 22.71
C VAL A 207 -3.51 7.01 23.61
N GLU A 208 -4.65 6.55 24.11
CA GLU A 208 -5.52 7.30 25.02
C GLU A 208 -6.20 6.33 25.98
N GLU A 209 -6.45 6.75 27.21
CA GLU A 209 -7.40 6.06 28.09
C GLU A 209 -8.70 6.84 28.11
N ARG A 210 -9.81 6.18 27.82
CA ARG A 210 -11.14 6.80 27.90
C ARG A 210 -12.17 5.84 28.45
N TYR A 211 -13.25 6.39 28.98
CA TYR A 211 -14.39 5.60 29.39
C TYR A 211 -15.09 5.02 28.16
N MET A 212 -15.35 3.72 28.18
CA MET A 212 -16.03 2.99 27.12
C MET A 212 -17.09 2.06 27.70
N ILE A 213 -18.09 1.76 26.87
CA ILE A 213 -19.15 0.79 27.19
C ILE A 213 -19.00 -0.52 26.40
N GLY A 214 -18.05 -0.61 25.47
CA GLY A 214 -17.73 -1.82 24.70
C GLY A 214 -18.67 -2.13 23.55
N VAL A 215 -19.04 -1.11 22.77
CA VAL A 215 -19.87 -1.24 21.56
C VAL A 215 -19.15 -0.74 20.32
N MET A 216 -19.45 -1.34 19.18
CA MET A 216 -18.96 -0.93 17.87
C MET A 216 -20.14 -0.47 17.00
N LYS A 217 -19.94 0.64 16.29
CA LYS A 217 -20.94 1.20 15.36
C LYS A 217 -21.27 0.19 14.27
N ALA A 218 -22.54 0.10 13.88
CA ALA A 218 -22.92 -0.61 12.67
C ALA A 218 -22.28 0.07 11.44
N GLU A 219 -21.61 -0.71 10.60
CA GLU A 219 -21.09 -0.20 9.33
C GLU A 219 -22.25 -0.03 8.34
N ALA A 220 -22.79 1.19 8.29
CA ALA A 220 -23.65 1.62 7.21
C ALA A 220 -22.81 2.48 6.25
N LEU A 221 -22.43 1.92 5.10
CA LEU A 221 -21.77 2.67 4.03
C LEU A 221 -22.83 3.13 3.04
N SER A 222 -22.95 4.44 2.82
CA SER A 222 -23.55 4.94 1.60
C SER A 222 -22.48 5.32 0.61
N TYR A 223 -22.80 5.18 -0.66
CA TYR A 223 -21.95 5.64 -1.74
C TYR A 223 -22.51 6.94 -2.28
N GLU A 224 -21.77 8.01 -2.10
CA GLU A 224 -22.13 9.30 -2.69
C GLU A 224 -21.60 9.36 -4.12
N GLU A 225 -22.49 9.64 -5.07
CA GLU A 225 -22.11 9.87 -6.47
C GLU A 225 -21.16 11.06 -6.55
N THR A 226 -20.08 10.91 -7.32
CA THR A 226 -19.09 11.99 -7.46
C THR A 226 -18.69 12.26 -8.89
N GLY A 227 -18.47 13.56 -9.17
CA GLY A 227 -17.88 13.98 -10.43
C GLY A 227 -16.40 13.56 -10.54
N LEU A 228 -15.89 13.54 -11.77
CA LEU A 228 -14.53 13.11 -12.10
C LEU A 228 -13.45 13.80 -11.25
N PHE A 229 -13.56 15.11 -11.04
CA PHE A 229 -12.58 15.86 -10.25
C PHE A 229 -12.58 15.44 -8.77
N ALA A 230 -13.75 15.24 -8.19
CA ALA A 230 -13.88 14.79 -6.81
C ALA A 230 -13.33 13.37 -6.64
N ALA A 231 -13.59 12.48 -7.59
CA ALA A 231 -13.04 11.13 -7.60
C ALA A 231 -11.51 11.12 -7.68
N ILE A 232 -10.91 11.96 -8.55
CA ILE A 232 -9.46 12.12 -8.65
C ILE A 232 -8.86 12.65 -7.34
N TRP A 233 -9.48 13.69 -6.77
CA TRP A 233 -9.03 14.27 -5.52
C TRP A 233 -9.05 13.24 -4.38
N ARG A 234 -10.13 12.45 -4.29
CA ARG A 234 -10.23 11.36 -3.31
C ARG A 234 -9.25 10.25 -3.58
N GLY A 235 -8.98 9.91 -4.84
CA GLY A 235 -7.95 8.95 -5.21
C GLY A 235 -6.56 9.38 -4.77
N LEU A 236 -6.24 10.67 -4.90
CA LEU A 236 -5.01 11.27 -4.36
C LEU A 236 -4.97 11.20 -2.84
N GLN A 237 -6.04 11.58 -2.15
CA GLN A 237 -6.12 11.50 -0.68
C GLN A 237 -5.97 10.08 -0.16
N GLN A 238 -6.61 9.09 -0.81
CA GLN A 238 -6.52 7.69 -0.44
C GLN A 238 -5.11 7.14 -0.68
N THR A 239 -4.49 7.50 -1.81
CA THR A 239 -3.09 7.12 -2.09
C THR A 239 -2.14 7.74 -1.08
N TRP A 240 -2.33 9.02 -0.74
CA TRP A 240 -1.54 9.71 0.29
C TRP A 240 -1.70 9.05 1.66
N PHE A 241 -2.91 8.65 2.02
CA PHE A 241 -3.17 7.91 3.25
C PHE A 241 -2.36 6.61 3.31
N TYR A 242 -2.31 5.83 2.21
CA TYR A 242 -1.48 4.63 2.15
C TYR A 242 0.02 4.96 2.18
N ILE A 243 0.47 6.01 1.51
CA ILE A 243 1.88 6.45 1.58
C ILE A 243 2.26 6.77 3.03
N TYR A 244 1.42 7.54 3.73
CA TYR A 244 1.62 7.89 5.13
C TYR A 244 1.63 6.66 6.03
N LEU A 245 0.64 5.77 5.88
CA LEU A 245 0.52 4.57 6.71
C LEU A 245 1.72 3.62 6.50
N THR A 246 2.14 3.41 5.26
CA THR A 246 3.32 2.60 4.95
C THR A 246 4.60 3.22 5.51
N GLY A 247 4.79 4.53 5.34
CA GLY A 247 5.93 5.24 5.91
C GLY A 247 5.97 5.15 7.44
N LEU A 248 4.82 5.35 8.09
CA LEU A 248 4.69 5.19 9.54
C LEU A 248 4.97 3.75 9.98
N GLY A 249 4.49 2.75 9.23
CA GLY A 249 4.77 1.33 9.49
C GLY A 249 6.27 1.03 9.42
N ILE A 250 6.98 1.55 8.43
CA ILE A 250 8.45 1.41 8.33
C ILE A 250 9.14 2.07 9.53
N ILE A 251 8.73 3.27 9.92
CA ILE A 251 9.30 3.97 11.09
C ILE A 251 9.05 3.16 12.38
N LYS A 252 7.83 2.65 12.58
CA LYS A 252 7.46 1.85 13.75
C LYS A 252 8.18 0.50 13.79
N LEU A 253 8.51 -0.07 12.63
CA LEU A 253 9.35 -1.26 12.53
C LEU A 253 10.80 -0.97 12.97
N ILE A 254 11.37 0.16 12.52
CA ILE A 254 12.71 0.60 12.94
C ILE A 254 12.74 0.89 14.45
N GLN A 255 11.67 1.46 15.00
CA GLN A 255 11.49 1.70 16.44
C GLN A 255 11.21 0.43 17.24
N GLN A 256 11.15 -0.75 16.60
CA GLN A 256 10.82 -2.05 17.21
C GLN A 256 9.46 -2.09 17.92
N VAL A 257 8.56 -1.18 17.55
CA VAL A 257 7.17 -1.18 18.02
C VAL A 257 6.40 -2.30 17.33
N VAL A 258 6.57 -2.41 16.01
CA VAL A 258 5.99 -3.50 15.22
C VAL A 258 7.04 -4.61 15.14
N PRO A 259 6.76 -5.82 15.64
CA PRO A 259 7.69 -6.93 15.57
C PRO A 259 8.10 -7.21 14.12
N ALA A 260 9.40 -7.44 13.87
CA ALA A 260 9.88 -7.78 12.53
C ALA A 260 9.27 -9.09 11.98
N SER A 261 8.73 -9.94 12.86
CA SER A 261 7.96 -11.12 12.48
C SER A 261 6.65 -10.80 11.76
N GLU A 262 6.18 -9.55 11.83
CA GLU A 262 5.01 -9.03 11.09
C GLU A 262 5.33 -8.62 9.64
N MET A 263 6.61 -8.64 9.23
CA MET A 263 6.94 -8.45 7.81
C MET A 263 6.45 -9.63 6.98
N GLY A 264 5.46 -9.37 6.13
CA GLY A 264 4.93 -10.34 5.19
C GLY A 264 5.87 -10.63 4.03
N GLY A 265 6.09 -11.91 3.75
CA GLY A 265 6.85 -12.34 2.58
C GLY A 265 6.02 -12.66 1.35
N PRO A 266 6.67 -13.18 0.29
CA PRO A 266 6.00 -13.53 -0.96
C PRO A 266 4.86 -14.54 -0.77
N ILE A 267 4.98 -15.45 0.21
CA ILE A 267 3.95 -16.46 0.46
C ILE A 267 2.75 -15.81 1.12
N LEU A 268 2.97 -14.95 2.13
CA LEU A 268 1.88 -14.22 2.77
C LEU A 268 1.17 -13.30 1.77
N ILE A 269 1.92 -12.58 0.94
CA ILE A 269 1.34 -11.73 -0.12
C ILE A 269 0.50 -12.55 -1.08
N ALA A 270 0.95 -13.75 -1.48
CA ALA A 270 0.17 -14.63 -2.34
C ALA A 270 -1.13 -15.08 -1.66
N GLN A 271 -1.07 -15.48 -0.39
CA GLN A 271 -2.24 -15.87 0.40
C GLN A 271 -3.25 -14.72 0.51
N MET A 272 -2.77 -13.53 0.90
CA MET A 272 -3.58 -12.33 0.99
C MET A 272 -4.21 -11.97 -0.37
N ALA A 273 -3.46 -12.01 -1.48
CA ALA A 273 -4.02 -11.77 -2.80
C ALA A 273 -5.17 -12.74 -3.14
N GLY A 274 -5.01 -14.02 -2.77
CA GLY A 274 -6.05 -15.02 -2.94
C GLY A 274 -7.29 -14.77 -2.08
N GLU A 275 -7.11 -14.36 -0.83
CA GLU A 275 -8.19 -13.99 0.08
C GLU A 275 -8.94 -12.75 -0.41
N GLN A 276 -8.22 -11.70 -0.80
CA GLN A 276 -8.81 -10.47 -1.32
C GLN A 276 -9.58 -10.72 -2.62
N MET A 277 -9.08 -11.60 -3.50
CA MET A 277 -9.84 -12.01 -4.69
C MET A 277 -11.14 -12.74 -4.33
N ARG A 278 -11.14 -13.60 -3.31
CA ARG A 278 -12.35 -14.29 -2.84
C ARG A 278 -13.34 -13.31 -2.21
N ALA A 279 -12.84 -12.29 -1.52
CA ALA A 279 -13.64 -11.21 -0.98
C ALA A 279 -14.19 -10.27 -2.08
N GLY A 280 -13.64 -10.33 -3.29
CA GLY A 280 -14.16 -9.65 -4.47
C GLY A 280 -13.13 -8.77 -5.18
N TRP A 281 -13.44 -8.39 -6.41
CA TRP A 281 -12.49 -7.66 -7.26
C TRP A 281 -12.12 -6.27 -6.71
N ILE A 282 -13.06 -5.59 -6.05
CA ILE A 282 -12.82 -4.29 -5.42
C ILE A 282 -11.75 -4.45 -4.33
N ASN A 283 -11.88 -5.45 -3.46
CA ASN A 283 -10.89 -5.74 -2.41
C ASN A 283 -9.51 -6.05 -3.01
N LEU A 284 -9.45 -6.81 -4.10
CA LEU A 284 -8.20 -7.06 -4.82
C LEU A 284 -7.58 -5.76 -5.38
N LEU A 285 -8.38 -4.81 -5.88
CA LEU A 285 -7.89 -3.52 -6.37
C LEU A 285 -7.37 -2.61 -5.25
N TYR A 286 -8.04 -2.58 -4.09
CA TYR A 286 -7.55 -1.90 -2.89
C TYR A 286 -6.21 -2.50 -2.42
N PHE A 287 -6.12 -3.82 -2.39
CA PHE A 287 -4.90 -4.53 -2.04
C PHE A 287 -3.76 -4.29 -3.05
N THR A 288 -4.08 -4.30 -4.35
CA THR A 288 -3.12 -3.97 -5.42
C THR A 288 -2.60 -2.55 -5.24
N SER A 289 -3.47 -1.61 -4.90
CA SER A 289 -3.09 -0.21 -4.67
C SER A 289 -2.16 -0.07 -3.46
N LEU A 290 -2.46 -0.77 -2.35
CA LEU A 290 -1.58 -0.85 -1.18
C LEU A 290 -0.18 -1.38 -1.54
N LEU A 291 -0.13 -2.51 -2.26
CA LEU A 291 1.14 -3.11 -2.67
C LEU A 291 1.91 -2.24 -3.65
N SER A 292 1.22 -1.52 -4.54
CA SER A 292 1.87 -0.58 -5.46
C SER A 292 2.55 0.55 -4.70
N VAL A 293 1.87 1.17 -3.73
CA VAL A 293 2.47 2.17 -2.84
C VAL A 293 3.68 1.60 -2.11
N ASN A 294 3.57 0.39 -1.55
CA ASN A 294 4.68 -0.28 -0.88
C ASN A 294 5.89 -0.48 -1.80
N LEU A 295 5.65 -1.00 -3.02
CA LEU A 295 6.71 -1.21 -4.01
C LEU A 295 7.36 0.12 -4.43
N GLY A 296 6.57 1.17 -4.61
CA GLY A 296 7.06 2.52 -4.89
C GLY A 296 7.96 3.07 -3.77
N ILE A 297 7.54 2.95 -2.52
CA ILE A 297 8.34 3.40 -1.36
C ILE A 297 9.63 2.59 -1.23
N LEU A 298 9.55 1.26 -1.30
CA LEU A 298 10.70 0.38 -1.16
C LEU A 298 11.72 0.63 -2.28
N ASN A 299 11.27 0.81 -3.53
CA ASN A 299 12.17 1.11 -4.65
C ASN A 299 12.77 2.52 -4.59
N LEU A 300 12.25 3.44 -3.77
CA LEU A 300 12.89 4.73 -3.50
C LEU A 300 13.95 4.68 -2.39
N LEU A 301 14.03 3.59 -1.62
CA LEU A 301 15.06 3.46 -0.59
C LEU A 301 16.45 3.43 -1.22
N PRO A 302 17.47 4.07 -0.59
CA PRO A 302 18.83 4.16 -1.12
C PRO A 302 19.60 2.84 -0.96
N ILE A 303 19.04 1.75 -1.49
CA ILE A 303 19.62 0.41 -1.49
C ILE A 303 20.20 0.16 -2.89
N PRO A 304 21.51 -0.10 -3.03
CA PRO A 304 22.21 -0.18 -4.33
C PRO A 304 21.63 -1.12 -5.40
N VAL A 305 20.81 -2.11 -5.03
CA VAL A 305 20.16 -3.07 -5.95
C VAL A 305 18.77 -2.59 -6.41
N LEU A 306 18.22 -1.58 -5.75
CA LEU A 306 16.94 -0.96 -6.09
C LEU A 306 17.17 0.38 -6.80
N ASP A 307 16.13 0.91 -7.45
CA ASP A 307 16.19 2.19 -8.16
C ASP A 307 16.70 3.34 -7.29
N GLY A 308 16.30 3.40 -6.02
CA GLY A 308 16.74 4.41 -5.07
C GLY A 308 18.25 4.40 -4.84
N GLY A 309 18.90 3.25 -4.98
CA GLY A 309 20.36 3.14 -5.03
C GLY A 309 20.96 3.81 -6.25
N HIS A 310 20.36 3.59 -7.43
CA HIS A 310 20.76 4.26 -8.66
C HIS A 310 20.50 5.77 -8.59
N LEU A 311 19.37 6.21 -8.03
CA LEU A 311 19.05 7.61 -7.77
C LEU A 311 20.09 8.24 -6.83
N MET A 312 20.50 7.53 -5.78
CA MET A 312 21.56 7.97 -4.87
C MET A 312 22.89 8.15 -5.64
N PHE A 313 23.28 7.19 -6.48
CA PHE A 313 24.50 7.31 -7.28
C PHE A 313 24.47 8.47 -8.26
N LEU A 314 23.35 8.69 -8.96
CA LEU A 314 23.16 9.80 -9.88
C LEU A 314 23.12 11.15 -9.15
N THR A 315 22.57 11.20 -7.94
CA THR A 315 22.59 12.39 -7.08
C THR A 315 24.02 12.74 -6.69
N LEU A 316 24.81 11.75 -6.26
CA LEU A 316 26.22 11.92 -5.94
C LEU A 316 27.05 12.33 -7.16
N GLU A 317 26.76 11.77 -8.34
CA GLU A 317 27.37 12.17 -9.60
C GLU A 317 27.07 13.64 -9.92
N GLY A 318 25.82 14.08 -9.78
CA GLY A 318 25.40 15.46 -10.02
C GLY A 318 26.11 16.46 -9.09
N ILE A 319 26.25 16.12 -7.80
CA ILE A 319 26.97 16.94 -6.81
C ILE A 319 28.47 16.99 -7.13
N ARG A 320 29.07 15.84 -7.45
CA ARG A 320 30.52 15.72 -7.71
C ARG A 320 30.93 16.16 -9.12
N LYS A 321 29.97 16.33 -10.03
CA LYS A 321 30.15 16.52 -11.47
C LYS A 321 31.05 15.45 -12.13
N LYS A 322 31.18 14.29 -11.49
CA LYS A 322 32.00 13.15 -11.92
C LYS A 322 31.30 11.85 -11.51
N PRO A 323 31.29 10.82 -12.39
CA PRO A 323 30.72 9.53 -12.04
C PRO A 323 31.46 8.90 -10.86
N LEU A 324 30.75 8.10 -10.07
CA LEU A 324 31.37 7.25 -9.06
C LEU A 324 32.26 6.22 -9.76
N GLY A 325 33.39 5.87 -9.15
CA GLY A 325 34.26 4.84 -9.71
C GLY A 325 33.54 3.50 -9.76
N GLU A 326 33.69 2.78 -10.88
CA GLU A 326 33.04 1.47 -11.12
C GLU A 326 33.22 0.50 -9.96
N LYS A 327 34.44 0.43 -9.39
CA LYS A 327 34.74 -0.40 -8.21
C LYS A 327 33.84 -0.09 -7.02
N ALA A 328 33.57 1.19 -6.76
CA ALA A 328 32.71 1.59 -5.64
C ALA A 328 31.25 1.22 -5.89
N GLN A 329 30.76 1.35 -7.13
CA GLN A 329 29.41 0.93 -7.51
C GLN A 329 29.24 -0.58 -7.38
N ILE A 330 30.20 -1.38 -7.88
CA ILE A 330 30.18 -2.83 -7.76
C ILE A 330 30.17 -3.27 -6.28
N ILE A 331 31.03 -2.69 -5.44
CA ILE A 331 31.06 -3.00 -4.01
C ILE A 331 29.72 -2.65 -3.35
N ALA A 332 29.18 -1.46 -3.64
CA ALA A 332 27.90 -1.03 -3.10
C ALA A 332 26.76 -1.97 -3.53
N GLN A 333 26.72 -2.37 -4.81
CA GLN A 333 25.75 -3.34 -5.33
C GLN A 333 25.88 -4.71 -4.65
N GLN A 334 27.10 -5.21 -4.44
CA GLN A 334 27.33 -6.48 -3.73
C GLN A 334 26.86 -6.42 -2.27
N ILE A 335 27.15 -5.32 -1.56
CA ILE A 335 26.64 -5.09 -0.20
C ILE A 335 25.10 -5.05 -0.21
N GLY A 336 24.51 -4.31 -1.15
CA GLY A 336 23.07 -4.22 -1.31
C GLY A 336 22.42 -5.58 -1.58
N LEU A 337 23.04 -6.41 -2.43
CA LEU A 337 22.57 -7.75 -2.76
C LEU A 337 22.66 -8.68 -1.54
N GLY A 338 23.75 -8.60 -0.77
CA GLY A 338 23.90 -9.37 0.47
C GLY A 338 22.85 -9.00 1.51
N LEU A 339 22.57 -7.69 1.68
CA LEU A 339 21.53 -7.20 2.57
C LEU A 339 20.14 -7.66 2.11
N LEU A 340 19.83 -7.53 0.82
CA LEU A 340 18.55 -7.96 0.26
C LEU A 340 18.37 -9.48 0.40
N ALA A 341 19.39 -10.28 0.09
CA ALA A 341 19.33 -11.72 0.25
C ALA A 341 19.10 -12.13 1.72
N THR A 342 19.76 -11.46 2.67
CA THR A 342 19.56 -11.70 4.10
C THR A 342 18.14 -11.36 4.53
N LEU A 343 17.61 -10.22 4.09
CA LEU A 343 16.23 -9.82 4.36
C LEU A 343 15.22 -10.80 3.74
N MET A 344 15.45 -11.24 2.50
CA MET A 344 14.61 -12.23 1.84
C MET A 344 14.60 -13.55 2.63
N LEU A 345 15.77 -14.06 3.03
CA LEU A 345 15.85 -15.27 3.86
C LEU A 345 15.10 -15.12 5.18
N PHE A 346 15.24 -13.98 5.86
CA PHE A 346 14.52 -13.68 7.10
C PHE A 346 13.00 -13.68 6.90
N VAL A 347 12.52 -13.01 5.85
CA VAL A 347 11.09 -12.90 5.55
C VAL A 347 10.52 -14.25 5.10
N PHE A 348 11.25 -15.03 4.29
CA PHE A 348 10.87 -16.41 3.95
C PHE A 348 10.82 -17.32 5.17
N TYR A 349 11.77 -17.17 6.10
CA TYR A 349 11.75 -17.90 7.36
C TYR A 349 10.49 -17.57 8.17
N ASN A 350 10.13 -16.28 8.28
CA ASN A 350 8.89 -15.86 8.96
C ASN A 350 7.65 -16.46 8.29
N ASP A 351 7.56 -16.43 6.96
CA ASP A 351 6.46 -17.04 6.21
C ASP A 351 6.35 -18.55 6.51
N ILE A 352 7.47 -19.30 6.47
CA ILE A 352 7.47 -20.75 6.76
C ILE A 352 7.03 -21.00 8.21
N MET A 353 7.57 -20.25 9.18
CA MET A 353 7.21 -20.40 10.58
C MET A 353 5.73 -20.09 10.86
N ARG A 354 5.12 -19.19 10.09
CA ARG A 354 3.68 -18.89 10.14
C ARG A 354 2.82 -20.03 9.59
N LEU A 355 3.31 -20.81 8.61
CA LEU A 355 2.56 -21.93 8.04
C LEU A 355 2.59 -23.19 8.89
N ILE A 356 3.64 -23.34 9.72
CA ILE A 356 3.84 -24.52 10.57
C ILE A 356 3.12 -24.38 11.92
N LYS A 357 2.87 -23.15 12.37
CA LYS A 357 2.01 -22.85 13.52
C LYS A 357 0.54 -22.92 13.11
#